data_AF-A0A0G4F006-F1
#
_entry.id   AF-A0A0G4F006-F1
#
_cell.length_a   1.000
_cell.length_b   1.000
_cell.length_c   1.000
_cell.angle_alpha   90.00
_cell.angle_beta   90.00
_cell.angle_gamma   90.00
#
_symmetry.space_group_name_H-M   'P 1'
#
loop_
_entity.id
_entity.type
_entity.pdbx_description
1 polymer ?
#
loop_
_entity_poly.entity_id
_entity_poly.type
_entity_poly.pdbx_seq_one_letter_code
_entity_poly.pdbx_strand_id
1 'polypeptide(L)'
;MRQAAEVLKKDKALGGSYPLTVIFFSDGRPSDVGKPGMVRNRILAAVRELCKGYGNRLSFIVLPMVGLTGVQDFSVLKEMKEAAKSAGCEADYIPPEDLRGMFALTSWMTAICAQSVFSRASMVVLGSQLPQDLIKRHVQREREDAERLRGQTHPDEAWQVVGGDKAGPQRRSLTFAQGYSDREWRIPFLPVPFLHEEADGFAVRRAAFGIGRERVVFFFREVKGAASENPTFVGDLMVAKESKCVISDENRKTGFHGIYCKLLTDARRIAKKFNEHIRRINIGTSNVSLRIPTVNFLDASVYTFVDDERGGERRGLLVEPFLSSWDKWNNNDGWVKGVEMGVALRRRMFGPEGREGNEKKAQGRFKPNLPFGCSEKGPGGIVVSSSEMGMQLDPIVEEEEGGGEESEDEQIGDRMQKGPPRSDVFCSSFNSVSSSSSSLSLEGGRKVEHDDVPQALSHFSHFVTANNRTGRKLLIDLQGAPPTVKENEKGGELSFDLTDPAICCADPQQKLGCTNKGQTGIDAFFKTHQRNQVCKLLGLPGK
;
A
#
# COMPACT_ATOMS: atom_id res chain seq x y z
N MET A 1 3.78 -26.29 -24.11
CA MET A 1 3.59 -27.22 -22.97
C MET A 1 4.73 -28.21 -22.80
N ARG A 2 5.07 -29.07 -23.79
CA ARG A 2 6.19 -30.04 -23.66
C ARG A 2 7.52 -29.40 -23.27
N GLN A 3 7.89 -28.29 -23.91
CA GLN A 3 9.12 -27.55 -23.56
C GLN A 3 9.10 -27.00 -22.13
N ALA A 4 7.98 -26.45 -21.67
CA ALA A 4 7.83 -25.99 -20.28
C ALA A 4 7.98 -27.16 -19.30
N ALA A 5 7.39 -28.33 -19.61
CA ALA A 5 7.55 -29.53 -18.80
C ALA A 5 9.00 -30.02 -18.74
N GLU A 6 9.74 -29.98 -19.84
CA GLU A 6 11.17 -30.34 -19.86
C GLU A 6 12.05 -29.38 -19.05
N VAL A 7 11.80 -28.07 -19.14
CA VAL A 7 12.52 -27.07 -18.31
C VAL A 7 12.21 -27.27 -16.83
N LEU A 8 10.94 -27.53 -16.49
CA LEU A 8 10.53 -27.76 -15.12
C LEU A 8 11.10 -29.07 -14.56
N LYS A 9 11.14 -30.15 -15.34
CA LYS A 9 11.82 -31.41 -14.93
C LYS A 9 13.28 -31.19 -14.52
N LYS A 10 13.99 -30.28 -15.19
CA LYS A 10 15.37 -29.92 -14.81
C LYS A 10 15.43 -29.21 -13.45
N ASP A 11 14.49 -28.33 -13.12
CA ASP A 11 14.39 -27.73 -11.77
C ASP A 11 14.17 -28.80 -10.68
N LYS A 12 13.30 -29.78 -10.97
CA LYS A 12 13.04 -30.89 -10.04
C LYS A 12 14.27 -31.76 -9.81
N ALA A 13 15.08 -31.98 -10.86
CA ALA A 13 16.36 -32.69 -10.75
C ALA A 13 17.42 -31.91 -9.94
N LEU A 14 17.30 -30.58 -9.84
CA LEU A 14 18.17 -29.71 -9.04
C LEU A 14 17.69 -29.53 -7.59
N GLY A 15 16.79 -30.41 -7.11
CA GLY A 15 16.29 -30.39 -5.73
C GLY A 15 15.08 -29.46 -5.52
N GLY A 16 14.60 -28.79 -6.56
CA GLY A 16 13.33 -28.06 -6.60
C GLY A 16 13.05 -27.22 -5.35
N SER A 17 13.76 -26.11 -5.18
CA SER A 17 13.56 -25.20 -4.04
C SER A 17 12.95 -23.83 -4.41
N TYR A 18 12.81 -23.54 -5.72
CA TYR A 18 12.40 -22.22 -6.19
C TYR A 18 10.91 -22.16 -6.57
N PRO A 19 10.26 -20.99 -6.44
CA PRO A 19 8.96 -20.77 -7.00
C PRO A 19 9.11 -20.44 -8.48
N LEU A 20 8.17 -20.95 -9.26
CA LEU A 20 8.24 -20.95 -10.70
C LEU A 20 6.99 -20.27 -11.22
N THR A 21 7.16 -19.42 -12.22
CA THR A 21 6.05 -18.80 -12.93
C THR A 21 6.13 -19.27 -14.38
N VAL A 22 5.08 -19.93 -14.84
CA VAL A 22 4.92 -20.30 -16.25
C VAL A 22 3.87 -19.37 -16.84
N ILE A 23 4.29 -18.60 -17.84
CA ILE A 23 3.42 -17.73 -18.61
C ILE A 23 3.20 -18.38 -19.97
N PHE A 24 1.94 -18.66 -20.30
CA PHE A 24 1.54 -19.30 -21.54
C PHE A 24 0.89 -18.29 -22.47
N PHE A 25 1.60 -17.91 -23.53
CA PHE A 25 1.08 -17.07 -24.60
C PHE A 25 0.48 -17.95 -25.69
N SER A 26 -0.80 -17.77 -26.01
CA SER A 26 -1.47 -18.55 -27.06
C SER A 26 -2.64 -17.79 -27.68
N ASP A 27 -2.84 -17.99 -28.97
CA ASP A 27 -4.01 -17.52 -29.73
C ASP A 27 -5.28 -18.38 -29.53
N GLY A 28 -5.24 -19.32 -28.58
CA GLY A 28 -6.34 -20.25 -28.27
C GLY A 28 -6.48 -21.41 -29.26
N ARG A 29 -5.67 -21.45 -30.33
CA ARG A 29 -5.75 -22.50 -31.36
C ARG A 29 -4.58 -23.47 -31.20
N PRO A 30 -4.83 -24.74 -30.82
CA PRO A 30 -3.75 -25.71 -30.77
C PRO A 30 -3.21 -25.95 -32.18
N SER A 31 -1.90 -25.81 -32.36
CA SER A 31 -1.20 -25.98 -33.64
C SER A 31 -1.01 -27.45 -34.06
N ASP A 32 -1.35 -28.39 -33.17
CA ASP A 32 -1.18 -29.83 -33.41
C ASP A 32 -2.28 -30.40 -34.33
N VAL A 33 -1.88 -31.18 -35.34
CA VAL A 33 -2.79 -31.85 -36.29
C VAL A 33 -3.52 -33.00 -35.57
N GLY A 34 -4.83 -32.87 -35.36
CA GLY A 34 -5.66 -33.91 -34.75
C GLY A 34 -7.13 -33.51 -34.57
N LYS A 35 -8.00 -34.47 -34.20
CA LYS A 35 -9.41 -34.19 -33.88
C LYS A 35 -9.48 -33.18 -32.72
N PRO A 36 -10.15 -32.02 -32.85
CA PRO A 36 -10.08 -30.90 -31.89
C PRO A 36 -10.31 -31.28 -30.42
N GLY A 37 -11.28 -32.14 -30.13
CA GLY A 37 -11.59 -32.58 -28.76
C GLY A 37 -10.49 -33.45 -28.12
N MET A 38 -9.77 -34.24 -28.92
CA MET A 38 -8.70 -35.10 -28.41
C MET A 38 -7.45 -34.28 -28.05
N VAL A 39 -7.19 -33.21 -28.82
CA VAL A 39 -6.09 -32.27 -28.55
C VAL A 39 -6.36 -31.46 -27.28
N ARG A 40 -7.58 -30.95 -27.12
CA ARG A 40 -8.03 -30.26 -25.90
C ARG A 40 -7.83 -31.10 -24.63
N ASN A 41 -8.32 -32.35 -24.62
CA ASN A 41 -8.17 -33.23 -23.45
C ASN A 41 -6.71 -33.53 -23.12
N ARG A 42 -5.86 -33.70 -24.14
CA ARG A 42 -4.41 -33.90 -23.95
C ARG A 42 -3.73 -32.67 -23.35
N ILE A 43 -4.12 -31.47 -23.76
CA ILE A 43 -3.60 -30.22 -23.19
C ILE A 43 -3.98 -30.11 -21.72
N LEU A 44 -5.26 -30.32 -21.37
CA LEU A 44 -5.72 -30.23 -19.98
C LEU A 44 -5.06 -31.30 -19.09
N ALA A 45 -4.91 -32.53 -19.58
CA ALA A 45 -4.18 -33.58 -18.88
C ALA A 45 -2.71 -33.18 -18.63
N ALA A 46 -2.04 -32.63 -19.64
CA ALA A 46 -0.66 -32.17 -19.50
C ALA A 46 -0.53 -30.99 -18.50
N VAL A 47 -1.49 -30.06 -18.47
CA VAL A 47 -1.52 -28.99 -17.47
C VAL A 47 -1.68 -29.58 -16.07
N ARG A 48 -2.62 -30.50 -15.86
CA ARG A 48 -2.82 -31.13 -14.54
C ARG A 48 -1.59 -31.87 -14.06
N GLU A 49 -0.96 -32.68 -14.91
CA GLU A 49 0.26 -33.40 -14.57
C GLU A 49 1.42 -32.46 -14.25
N LEU A 50 1.56 -31.37 -15.03
CA LEU A 50 2.53 -30.34 -14.75
C LEU A 50 2.28 -29.71 -13.38
N CYS A 51 1.07 -29.24 -13.14
CA CYS A 51 0.70 -28.52 -11.93
C CYS A 51 0.76 -29.40 -10.67
N LYS A 52 0.29 -30.64 -10.75
CA LYS A 52 0.33 -31.62 -9.63
C LYS A 52 1.76 -31.87 -9.15
N GLY A 53 2.75 -31.79 -10.04
CA GLY A 53 4.15 -31.97 -9.71
C GLY A 53 4.79 -30.85 -8.85
N TYR A 54 4.19 -29.65 -8.85
CA TYR A 54 4.74 -28.46 -8.18
C TYR A 54 3.78 -27.83 -7.17
N GLY A 55 2.48 -28.09 -7.28
CA GLY A 55 1.44 -27.52 -6.41
C GLY A 55 1.55 -26.00 -6.31
N ASN A 56 1.51 -25.49 -5.08
CA ASN A 56 1.54 -24.06 -4.79
C ASN A 56 2.86 -23.35 -5.17
N ARG A 57 3.90 -24.07 -5.57
CA ARG A 57 5.18 -23.50 -6.01
C ARG A 57 5.15 -23.01 -7.46
N LEU A 58 4.16 -23.44 -8.24
CA LEU A 58 4.00 -23.06 -9.62
C LEU A 58 2.82 -22.10 -9.76
N SER A 59 3.11 -20.89 -10.23
CA SER A 59 2.10 -19.93 -10.72
C SER A 59 1.95 -20.13 -12.23
N PHE A 60 0.72 -20.42 -12.68
CA PHE A 60 0.39 -20.75 -14.06
C PHE A 60 -0.51 -19.67 -14.67
N ILE A 61 0.04 -18.85 -15.56
CA ILE A 61 -0.65 -17.69 -16.11
C ILE A 61 -0.90 -17.90 -17.59
N VAL A 62 -2.14 -17.68 -18.04
CA VAL A 62 -2.53 -17.84 -19.43
C VAL A 62 -2.88 -16.48 -20.03
N LEU A 63 -2.20 -16.14 -21.13
CA LEU A 63 -2.35 -14.89 -21.87
C LEU A 63 -2.86 -15.18 -23.30
N PRO A 64 -4.09 -14.75 -23.64
CA PRO A 64 -4.59 -14.82 -24.99
C PRO A 64 -3.87 -13.81 -25.88
N MET A 65 -3.31 -14.30 -26.99
CA MET A 65 -2.70 -13.46 -28.02
C MET A 65 -3.75 -13.16 -29.08
N VAL A 66 -4.26 -11.94 -29.07
CA VAL A 66 -5.27 -11.49 -30.05
C VAL A 66 -4.60 -11.35 -31.42
N GLY A 67 -5.02 -12.18 -32.37
CA GLY A 67 -4.70 -11.97 -33.79
C GLY A 67 -5.56 -10.85 -34.36
N LEU A 68 -5.04 -10.08 -35.32
CA LEU A 68 -5.68 -8.90 -35.92
C LEU A 68 -7.00 -9.18 -36.67
N THR A 69 -7.48 -10.43 -36.77
CA THR A 69 -8.67 -10.77 -37.55
C THR A 69 -9.48 -11.92 -36.94
N GLY A 70 -10.77 -11.64 -36.65
CA GLY A 70 -11.82 -12.63 -36.38
C GLY A 70 -12.17 -12.87 -34.90
N VAL A 71 -13.35 -13.45 -34.67
CA VAL A 71 -13.78 -13.97 -33.37
C VAL A 71 -12.88 -15.14 -33.00
N GLN A 72 -12.13 -15.03 -31.90
CA GLN A 72 -11.26 -16.07 -31.39
C GLN A 72 -11.91 -16.77 -30.19
N ASP A 73 -11.91 -18.10 -30.21
CA ASP A 73 -12.38 -18.92 -29.08
C ASP A 73 -11.22 -19.18 -28.12
N PHE A 74 -11.33 -18.64 -26.90
CA PHE A 74 -10.36 -18.81 -25.82
C PHE A 74 -10.84 -19.78 -24.72
N SER A 75 -11.90 -20.57 -24.98
CA SER A 75 -12.47 -21.53 -24.02
C SER A 75 -11.41 -22.48 -23.45
N VAL A 76 -10.54 -23.01 -24.32
CA VAL A 76 -9.45 -23.91 -23.93
C VAL A 76 -8.48 -23.25 -22.95
N LEU A 77 -8.18 -21.96 -23.13
CA LEU A 77 -7.27 -21.22 -22.25
C LEU A 77 -7.86 -21.02 -20.86
N LYS A 78 -9.17 -20.72 -20.77
CA LYS A 78 -9.89 -20.65 -19.50
C LYS A 78 -9.87 -22.00 -18.78
N GLU A 79 -10.08 -23.08 -19.52
CA GLU A 79 -10.05 -24.44 -18.96
C GLU A 79 -8.66 -24.88 -18.53
N MET A 80 -7.60 -24.43 -19.21
CA MET A 80 -6.23 -24.66 -18.74
C MET A 80 -6.00 -24.05 -17.36
N LYS A 81 -6.50 -22.82 -17.13
CA LYS A 81 -6.44 -22.17 -15.81
C LYS A 81 -7.22 -22.98 -14.77
N GLU A 82 -8.45 -23.41 -15.06
CA GLU A 82 -9.22 -24.24 -14.11
C GLU A 82 -8.56 -25.60 -13.85
N ALA A 83 -8.00 -26.24 -14.88
CA ALA A 83 -7.24 -27.48 -14.74
C ALA A 83 -6.00 -27.29 -13.84
N ALA A 84 -5.26 -26.19 -14.01
CA ALA A 84 -4.12 -25.84 -13.16
C ALA A 84 -4.54 -25.60 -11.70
N LYS A 85 -5.62 -24.85 -11.47
CA LYS A 85 -6.18 -24.63 -10.11
C LYS A 85 -6.58 -25.94 -9.46
N SER A 86 -7.29 -26.81 -10.19
CA SER A 86 -7.73 -28.11 -9.67
C SER A 86 -6.57 -29.04 -9.29
N ALA A 87 -5.39 -28.81 -9.87
CA ALA A 87 -4.17 -29.55 -9.57
C ALA A 87 -3.30 -28.90 -8.46
N GLY A 88 -3.80 -27.85 -7.80
CA GLY A 88 -3.16 -27.23 -6.63
C GLY A 88 -2.20 -26.08 -6.94
N CYS A 89 -2.14 -25.60 -8.18
CA CYS A 89 -1.35 -24.42 -8.54
C CYS A 89 -2.12 -23.12 -8.36
N GLU A 90 -1.39 -22.03 -8.15
CA GLU A 90 -1.94 -20.69 -8.39
C GLU A 90 -2.07 -20.53 -9.91
N ALA A 91 -3.26 -20.21 -10.41
CA ALA A 91 -3.44 -20.02 -11.84
C ALA A 91 -4.37 -18.87 -12.17
N ASP A 92 -4.03 -18.13 -13.22
CA ASP A 92 -4.79 -16.98 -13.68
C ASP A 92 -4.97 -16.96 -15.20
N TYR A 93 -6.06 -16.35 -15.64
CA TYR A 93 -6.39 -16.14 -17.04
C TYR A 93 -6.72 -14.67 -17.23
N ILE A 94 -5.93 -14.00 -18.07
CA ILE A 94 -6.10 -12.58 -18.33
C ILE A 94 -6.93 -12.45 -19.59
N PRO A 95 -8.14 -11.86 -19.54
CA PRO A 95 -8.99 -11.82 -20.70
C PRO A 95 -8.46 -10.82 -21.76
N PRO A 96 -8.79 -11.03 -23.05
CA PRO A 96 -8.30 -10.19 -24.14
C PRO A 96 -8.62 -8.70 -23.98
N GLU A 97 -9.79 -8.37 -23.44
CA GLU A 97 -10.25 -7.02 -23.15
C GLU A 97 -9.29 -6.26 -22.21
N ASP A 98 -8.72 -6.96 -21.23
CA ASP A 98 -7.76 -6.38 -20.27
C ASP A 98 -6.38 -6.13 -20.90
N LEU A 99 -6.12 -6.65 -22.10
CA LEU A 99 -4.85 -6.52 -22.83
C LEU A 99 -4.87 -5.45 -23.93
N ARG A 100 -6.03 -4.83 -24.23
CA ARG A 100 -6.18 -3.89 -25.36
C ARG A 100 -5.49 -2.53 -25.18
N GLY A 101 -5.02 -2.20 -23.98
CA GLY A 101 -4.31 -0.95 -23.71
C GLY A 101 -2.83 -1.01 -24.11
N MET A 102 -2.30 0.10 -24.65
CA MET A 102 -0.88 0.24 -25.08
C MET A 102 0.14 -0.04 -23.97
N PHE A 103 -0.29 0.00 -22.69
CA PHE A 103 0.51 -0.26 -21.49
C PHE A 103 0.05 -1.48 -20.69
N ALA A 104 -0.99 -2.18 -21.14
CA ALA A 104 -1.62 -3.26 -20.37
C ALA A 104 -0.65 -4.43 -20.14
N LEU A 105 0.05 -4.89 -21.18
CA LEU A 105 1.01 -5.98 -21.06
C LEU A 105 2.18 -5.61 -20.14
N THR A 106 2.69 -4.38 -20.21
CA THR A 106 3.80 -3.92 -19.37
C THR A 106 3.39 -3.82 -17.89
N SER A 107 2.19 -3.30 -17.62
CA SER A 107 1.62 -3.25 -16.27
C SER A 107 1.42 -4.66 -15.69
N TRP A 108 0.88 -5.58 -16.50
CA TRP A 108 0.71 -6.97 -16.12
C TRP A 108 2.03 -7.71 -15.91
N MET A 109 3.01 -7.56 -16.82
CA MET A 109 4.33 -8.16 -16.64
C MET A 109 5.03 -7.60 -15.40
N THR A 110 4.77 -6.35 -15.03
CA THR A 110 5.24 -5.76 -13.76
C THR A 110 4.55 -6.42 -12.57
N ALA A 111 3.23 -6.60 -12.62
CA ALA A 111 2.47 -7.31 -11.58
C ALA A 111 2.91 -8.77 -11.42
N ILE A 112 3.15 -9.49 -12.53
CA ILE A 112 3.63 -10.89 -12.54
C ILE A 112 5.06 -10.97 -12.01
N CYS A 113 5.95 -10.05 -12.39
CA CYS A 113 7.30 -9.96 -11.84
C CYS A 113 7.25 -9.71 -10.33
N ALA A 114 6.37 -8.80 -9.88
CA ALA A 114 6.16 -8.53 -8.46
C ALA A 114 5.61 -9.77 -7.72
N GLN A 115 4.67 -10.52 -8.31
CA GLN A 115 4.17 -11.80 -7.77
C GLN A 115 5.24 -12.90 -7.73
N SER A 116 6.10 -12.97 -8.75
CA SER A 116 7.18 -13.97 -8.82
C SER A 116 8.28 -13.67 -7.79
N VAL A 117 8.64 -12.39 -7.63
CA VAL A 117 9.51 -11.92 -6.53
C VAL A 117 8.83 -12.12 -5.18
N PHE A 118 7.51 -11.96 -5.07
CA PHE A 118 6.71 -12.26 -3.88
C PHE A 118 6.78 -13.74 -3.49
N SER A 119 6.61 -14.66 -4.45
CA SER A 119 6.76 -16.10 -4.20
C SER A 119 8.20 -16.44 -3.80
N ARG A 120 9.21 -15.81 -4.40
CA ARG A 120 10.64 -16.00 -4.04
C ARG A 120 10.96 -15.47 -2.64
N ALA A 121 10.56 -14.24 -2.32
CA ALA A 121 10.77 -13.63 -1.02
C ALA A 121 10.01 -14.36 0.09
N SER A 122 8.81 -14.86 -0.21
CA SER A 122 8.04 -15.72 0.68
C SER A 122 8.76 -17.03 1.01
N MET A 123 9.66 -17.54 0.16
CA MET A 123 10.42 -18.77 0.44
C MET A 123 11.83 -18.51 0.99
N VAL A 124 12.47 -17.38 0.65
CA VAL A 124 13.78 -17.00 1.21
C VAL A 124 13.67 -16.46 2.63
N VAL A 125 12.60 -15.74 2.98
CA VAL A 125 12.32 -15.30 4.36
C VAL A 125 11.99 -16.48 5.29
N LEU A 126 11.56 -17.63 4.73
CA LEU A 126 11.33 -18.87 5.47
C LEU A 126 12.62 -19.65 5.80
N GLY A 127 13.79 -19.20 5.31
CA GLY A 127 15.09 -19.85 5.58
C GLY A 127 15.70 -19.51 6.95
N SER A 128 15.19 -18.48 7.64
CA SER A 128 15.66 -18.11 8.99
C SER A 128 14.51 -18.16 9.99
N GLN A 129 14.41 -19.28 10.71
CA GLN A 129 13.74 -19.44 12.01
C GLN A 129 12.20 -19.28 12.07
N LEU A 130 11.44 -19.79 11.11
CA LEU A 130 10.01 -20.09 11.33
C LEU A 130 9.69 -21.55 11.00
N PRO A 131 8.92 -22.27 11.84
CA PRO A 131 8.55 -23.66 11.60
C PRO A 131 7.85 -23.86 10.24
N GLN A 132 7.99 -25.05 9.68
CA GLN A 132 7.50 -25.49 8.36
C GLN A 132 5.97 -25.46 8.17
N ASP A 133 5.19 -24.96 9.13
CA ASP A 133 3.73 -25.08 9.19
C ASP A 133 2.96 -23.86 8.64
N LEU A 134 3.60 -22.96 7.91
CA LEU A 134 2.96 -21.76 7.35
C LEU A 134 2.12 -22.09 6.11
N ILE A 135 0.93 -22.65 6.35
CA ILE A 135 -0.09 -22.84 5.32
C ILE A 135 -0.66 -21.47 4.93
N LYS A 136 -0.50 -21.08 3.66
CA LYS A 136 -1.18 -19.91 3.09
C LYS A 136 -2.68 -20.21 3.03
N ARG A 137 -3.51 -19.36 3.63
CA ARG A 137 -4.97 -19.53 3.55
C ARG A 137 -5.44 -19.42 2.10
N HIS A 138 -6.31 -20.32 1.67
CA HIS A 138 -7.06 -20.13 0.43
C HIS A 138 -8.14 -19.07 0.69
N VAL A 139 -8.03 -17.93 0.02
CA VAL A 139 -8.92 -16.78 0.24
C VAL A 139 -9.76 -16.57 -1.01
N GLN A 140 -11.08 -16.67 -0.87
CA GLN A 140 -12.01 -16.25 -1.92
C GLN A 140 -12.08 -14.72 -1.96
N ARG A 141 -11.95 -14.15 -3.15
CA ARG A 141 -12.01 -12.70 -3.37
C ARG A 141 -13.37 -12.33 -3.93
N GLU A 142 -13.98 -11.31 -3.35
CA GLU A 142 -15.20 -10.70 -3.86
C GLU A 142 -14.89 -9.34 -4.50
N ARG A 143 -15.55 -9.02 -5.61
CA ARG A 143 -15.52 -7.67 -6.22
C ARG A 143 -16.82 -6.97 -5.86
N GLU A 144 -16.93 -6.56 -4.61
CA GLU A 144 -18.08 -5.80 -4.13
C GLU A 144 -17.85 -4.31 -4.29
N ASP A 145 -18.93 -3.60 -4.64
CA ASP A 145 -18.93 -2.15 -4.75
C ASP A 145 -19.05 -1.52 -3.34
N ALA A 146 -18.05 -0.73 -2.96
CA ALA A 146 -18.04 -0.07 -1.66
C ALA A 146 -19.22 0.88 -1.45
N GLU A 147 -19.75 1.50 -2.52
CA GLU A 147 -20.94 2.36 -2.40
C GLU A 147 -22.19 1.56 -2.04
N ARG A 148 -22.34 0.38 -2.66
CA ARG A 148 -23.41 -0.56 -2.33
C ARG A 148 -23.34 -0.95 -0.86
N LEU A 149 -22.14 -1.26 -0.35
CA LEU A 149 -21.93 -1.65 1.05
C LEU A 149 -22.17 -0.49 2.03
N ARG A 150 -21.82 0.75 1.66
CA ARG A 150 -22.14 1.95 2.46
C ARG A 150 -23.65 2.14 2.63
N GLY A 151 -24.43 1.87 1.59
CA GLY A 151 -25.90 1.96 1.61
C GLY A 151 -26.60 0.84 2.38
N GLN A 152 -25.90 -0.24 2.76
CA GLN A 152 -26.50 -1.32 3.56
C GLN A 152 -26.77 -0.83 4.99
N THR A 153 -27.99 -1.05 5.49
CA THR A 153 -28.37 -0.75 6.87
C THR A 153 -28.26 -1.97 7.78
N HIS A 154 -28.41 -3.18 7.24
CA HIS A 154 -28.34 -4.45 7.97
C HIS A 154 -27.35 -5.42 7.30
N PRO A 155 -26.65 -6.25 8.07
CA PRO A 155 -25.80 -7.29 7.52
C PRO A 155 -26.64 -8.40 6.86
N ASP A 156 -26.25 -8.77 5.64
CA ASP A 156 -26.72 -9.96 4.94
C ASP A 156 -25.87 -11.20 5.29
N GLU A 157 -26.18 -12.36 4.68
CA GLU A 157 -25.48 -13.63 4.93
C GLU A 157 -23.96 -13.59 4.62
N ALA A 158 -23.49 -12.64 3.81
CA ALA A 158 -22.08 -12.49 3.48
C ALA A 158 -21.26 -11.88 4.64
N TRP A 159 -21.94 -11.32 5.65
CA TRP A 159 -21.33 -10.78 6.86
C TRP A 159 -21.33 -11.82 7.97
N GLN A 160 -20.23 -11.87 8.72
CA GLN A 160 -20.16 -12.52 10.02
C GLN A 160 -20.40 -11.43 11.07
N VAL A 161 -21.54 -11.51 11.77
CA VAL A 161 -21.84 -10.63 12.91
C VAL A 161 -21.22 -11.22 14.16
N VAL A 162 -20.54 -10.38 14.93
CA VAL A 162 -19.83 -10.74 16.16
C VAL A 162 -20.37 -9.86 17.30
N GLY A 163 -20.95 -10.49 18.31
CA GLY A 163 -21.52 -9.87 19.50
C GLY A 163 -21.51 -10.81 20.71
N GLY A 164 -22.01 -10.35 21.87
CA GLY A 164 -22.38 -11.22 22.98
C GLY A 164 -21.63 -11.03 24.31
N ASP A 165 -22.10 -11.75 25.34
CA ASP A 165 -21.75 -11.57 26.76
C ASP A 165 -20.49 -12.34 27.23
N LYS A 166 -20.07 -13.39 26.52
CA LYS A 166 -18.92 -14.22 26.93
C LYS A 166 -17.62 -13.65 26.39
N ALA A 167 -16.91 -12.88 27.22
CA ALA A 167 -15.64 -12.24 26.87
C ALA A 167 -15.69 -11.53 25.51
N GLY A 168 -16.82 -10.83 25.27
CA GLY A 168 -17.31 -10.36 23.98
C GLY A 168 -16.32 -9.55 23.13
N PRO A 169 -16.72 -9.15 21.92
CA PRO A 169 -15.85 -8.39 21.03
C PRO A 169 -15.30 -7.15 21.74
N GLN A 170 -13.98 -6.97 21.71
CA GLN A 170 -13.30 -5.83 22.29
C GLN A 170 -12.52 -5.09 21.22
N ARG A 171 -12.76 -3.78 21.09
CA ARG A 171 -11.82 -2.89 20.41
C ARG A 171 -10.67 -2.60 21.37
N ARG A 172 -9.44 -2.69 20.88
CA ARG A 172 -8.23 -2.38 21.64
C ARG A 172 -7.41 -1.34 20.90
N SER A 173 -6.88 -0.38 21.65
CA SER A 173 -5.96 0.63 21.11
C SER A 173 -4.58 0.43 21.71
N LEU A 174 -3.55 0.77 20.94
CA LEU A 174 -2.19 0.77 21.41
C LEU A 174 -1.99 1.98 22.34
N THR A 175 -1.66 1.72 23.59
CA THR A 175 -1.40 2.77 24.61
C THR A 175 -0.05 2.49 25.23
N PHE A 176 0.95 3.29 24.90
CA PHE A 176 2.27 3.16 25.51
C PHE A 176 2.18 3.58 26.98
N ALA A 177 2.09 2.60 27.88
CA ALA A 177 2.17 2.87 29.31
C ALA A 177 3.52 3.54 29.65
N GLN A 178 3.53 4.40 30.65
CA GLN A 178 4.75 5.04 31.14
C GLN A 178 5.77 3.94 31.54
N GLY A 179 6.99 4.03 31.01
CA GLY A 179 8.03 3.00 31.20
C GLY A 179 8.03 1.83 30.20
N TYR A 180 7.20 1.87 29.15
CA TYR A 180 7.24 0.87 28.09
C TYR A 180 8.62 0.80 27.40
N SER A 181 9.24 -0.38 27.46
CA SER A 181 10.49 -0.67 26.74
C SER A 181 10.20 -1.44 25.46
N ASP A 182 10.71 -0.92 24.34
CA ASP A 182 10.70 -1.55 23.02
C ASP A 182 11.32 -2.96 22.99
N ARG A 183 12.01 -3.37 24.06
CA ARG A 183 12.73 -4.63 24.14
C ARG A 183 11.83 -5.82 24.49
N GLU A 184 10.72 -5.64 25.20
CA GLU A 184 10.00 -6.76 25.84
C GLU A 184 8.87 -7.42 25.02
N TRP A 185 8.60 -7.01 23.77
CA TRP A 185 7.51 -7.56 22.93
C TRP A 185 6.09 -7.53 23.54
N ARG A 186 5.91 -6.96 24.74
CA ARG A 186 4.61 -6.88 25.41
C ARG A 186 3.85 -5.64 24.97
N ILE A 187 3.28 -5.67 23.77
CA ILE A 187 2.59 -4.51 23.22
C ILE A 187 1.28 -4.27 24.01
N PRO A 188 1.17 -3.16 24.77
CA PRO A 188 0.03 -2.90 25.65
C PRO A 188 -1.19 -2.48 24.84
N PHE A 189 -2.03 -3.45 24.51
CA PHE A 189 -3.35 -3.20 23.94
C PHE A 189 -4.39 -3.09 25.06
N LEU A 190 -4.79 -1.85 25.37
CA LEU A 190 -5.87 -1.59 26.31
C LEU A 190 -7.22 -1.68 25.61
N PRO A 191 -8.23 -2.31 26.24
CA PRO A 191 -9.61 -2.21 25.78
C PRO A 191 -10.05 -0.74 25.75
N VAL A 192 -10.75 -0.36 24.68
CA VAL A 192 -11.38 0.94 24.50
C VAL A 192 -12.83 0.72 24.05
N PRO A 193 -13.75 1.68 24.25
CA PRO A 193 -15.12 1.62 23.70
C PRO A 193 -15.08 1.35 22.19
N PHE A 194 -16.18 0.99 21.54
CA PHE A 194 -16.24 0.97 20.06
C PHE A 194 -16.07 2.38 19.45
N LEU A 195 -15.87 2.50 18.14
CA LEU A 195 -15.77 3.80 17.45
C LEU A 195 -17.09 4.56 17.53
N HIS A 196 -18.20 3.86 17.26
CA HIS A 196 -19.54 4.39 17.36
C HIS A 196 -20.11 4.14 18.75
N GLU A 197 -20.72 5.16 19.36
CA GLU A 197 -21.17 5.13 20.76
C GLU A 197 -22.26 4.07 21.01
N GLU A 198 -23.11 3.81 20.00
CA GLU A 198 -24.16 2.80 20.09
C GLU A 198 -23.73 1.38 19.73
N ALA A 199 -22.48 1.16 19.32
CA ALA A 199 -22.04 -0.15 18.91
C ALA A 199 -21.86 -1.09 20.12
N ASP A 200 -22.38 -2.30 20.00
CA ASP A 200 -22.23 -3.40 20.97
C ASP A 200 -21.57 -4.65 20.33
N GLY A 201 -21.17 -4.53 19.07
CA GLY A 201 -20.45 -5.54 18.32
C GLY A 201 -19.99 -5.02 16.98
N PHE A 202 -19.60 -5.94 16.09
CA PHE A 202 -19.20 -5.59 14.73
C PHE A 202 -19.56 -6.70 13.75
N ALA A 203 -19.46 -6.39 12.48
CA ALA A 203 -19.61 -7.33 11.39
C ALA A 203 -18.42 -7.23 10.43
N VAL A 204 -17.94 -8.40 10.01
CA VAL A 204 -16.83 -8.54 9.06
C VAL A 204 -17.28 -9.37 7.87
N ARG A 205 -16.98 -8.93 6.64
CA ARG A 205 -17.29 -9.72 5.43
C ARG A 205 -16.49 -11.01 5.45
N ARG A 206 -17.13 -12.12 5.07
CA ARG A 206 -16.48 -13.45 4.98
C ARG A 206 -15.48 -13.53 3.84
N ALA A 207 -15.81 -12.90 2.71
CA ALA A 207 -14.96 -12.86 1.54
C ALA A 207 -13.97 -11.69 1.62
N ALA A 208 -12.75 -11.91 1.14
CA ALA A 208 -11.75 -10.85 1.13
C ALA A 208 -12.00 -9.86 -0.01
N PHE A 209 -11.84 -8.59 0.31
CA PHE A 209 -11.82 -7.49 -0.63
C PHE A 209 -10.45 -7.38 -1.32
N GLY A 210 -9.37 -7.51 -0.55
CA GLY A 210 -8.00 -7.30 -0.99
C GLY A 210 -7.01 -8.29 -0.37
N ILE A 211 -5.89 -8.52 -1.07
CA ILE A 211 -4.81 -9.39 -0.59
C ILE A 211 -3.49 -8.67 -0.84
N GLY A 212 -2.79 -8.32 0.24
CA GLY A 212 -1.44 -7.76 0.21
C GLY A 212 -0.35 -8.84 0.35
N ARG A 213 0.89 -8.38 0.54
CA ARG A 213 2.05 -9.26 0.78
C ARG A 213 1.86 -10.10 2.04
N GLU A 214 1.48 -9.46 3.13
CA GLU A 214 1.44 -10.06 4.47
C GLU A 214 0.02 -10.26 5.00
N ARG A 215 -0.95 -9.54 4.44
CA ARG A 215 -2.29 -9.44 5.01
C ARG A 215 -3.40 -9.66 3.99
N VAL A 216 -4.51 -10.16 4.49
CA VAL A 216 -5.79 -10.28 3.80
C VAL A 216 -6.71 -9.19 4.36
N VAL A 217 -7.48 -8.56 3.49
CA VAL A 217 -8.31 -7.39 3.80
C VAL A 217 -9.77 -7.72 3.55
N PHE A 218 -10.62 -7.44 4.52
CA PHE A 218 -12.07 -7.66 4.52
C PHE A 218 -12.78 -6.33 4.78
N PHE A 219 -14.00 -6.19 4.28
CA PHE A 219 -14.85 -5.08 4.74
C PHE A 219 -15.29 -5.31 6.19
N PHE A 220 -15.44 -4.20 6.91
CA PHE A 220 -15.74 -4.19 8.34
C PHE A 220 -16.69 -3.03 8.65
N ARG A 221 -17.66 -3.25 9.54
CA ARG A 221 -18.50 -2.20 10.13
C ARG A 221 -18.86 -2.56 11.56
N GLU A 222 -19.06 -1.56 12.40
CA GLU A 222 -19.64 -1.78 13.71
C GLU A 222 -21.16 -1.97 13.60
N VAL A 223 -21.74 -2.64 14.60
CA VAL A 223 -23.18 -2.88 14.65
C VAL A 223 -23.76 -2.57 16.02
N LYS A 224 -25.03 -2.18 16.03
CA LYS A 224 -25.88 -2.05 17.21
C LYS A 224 -26.84 -3.24 17.25
N GLY A 225 -27.09 -3.77 18.44
CA GLY A 225 -27.95 -4.94 18.63
C GLY A 225 -27.31 -6.20 18.05
N ALA A 226 -26.00 -6.39 18.22
CA ALA A 226 -25.26 -7.53 17.68
C ALA A 226 -25.82 -8.90 18.09
N ALA A 227 -26.42 -8.99 19.29
CA ALA A 227 -27.08 -10.18 19.80
C ALA A 227 -28.58 -10.28 19.45
N SER A 228 -29.13 -9.27 18.76
CA SER A 228 -30.53 -9.25 18.33
C SER A 228 -30.72 -10.03 17.02
N GLU A 229 -31.97 -10.35 16.69
CA GLU A 229 -32.32 -10.99 15.40
C GLU A 229 -32.07 -10.06 14.19
N ASN A 230 -32.02 -8.74 14.41
CA ASN A 230 -31.86 -7.76 13.34
C ASN A 230 -30.79 -6.70 13.68
N PRO A 231 -29.51 -7.10 13.71
CA PRO A 231 -28.42 -6.15 13.93
C PRO A 231 -28.41 -5.05 12.87
N THR A 232 -28.04 -3.84 13.28
CA THR A 232 -28.02 -2.67 12.38
C THR A 232 -26.62 -2.13 12.31
N PHE A 233 -26.13 -1.84 11.10
CA PHE A 233 -24.84 -1.18 10.94
C PHE A 233 -24.85 0.22 11.52
N VAL A 234 -23.79 0.56 12.24
CA VAL A 234 -23.54 1.90 12.78
C VAL A 234 -22.12 2.34 12.42
N GLY A 235 -21.92 3.65 12.34
CA GLY A 235 -20.65 4.24 11.92
C GLY A 235 -20.26 3.96 10.47
N ASP A 236 -19.01 4.32 10.16
CA ASP A 236 -18.47 4.30 8.80
C ASP A 236 -18.05 2.90 8.31
N LEU A 237 -17.97 2.75 6.99
CA LEU A 237 -17.35 1.59 6.36
C LEU A 237 -15.83 1.59 6.63
N MET A 238 -15.33 0.45 7.10
CA MET A 238 -13.91 0.25 7.44
C MET A 238 -13.37 -1.00 6.74
N VAL A 239 -12.08 -1.25 6.93
CA VAL A 239 -11.44 -2.49 6.53
C VAL A 239 -10.82 -3.20 7.71
N ALA A 240 -11.02 -4.51 7.78
CA ALA A 240 -10.33 -5.40 8.71
C ALA A 240 -9.19 -6.11 7.99
N LYS A 241 -8.03 -6.16 8.62
CA LYS A 241 -6.82 -6.80 8.11
C LYS A 241 -6.39 -7.91 9.06
N GLU A 242 -6.05 -9.06 8.48
CA GLU A 242 -5.46 -10.18 9.21
C GLU A 242 -4.22 -10.72 8.49
N SER A 243 -3.36 -11.45 9.21
CA SER A 243 -2.20 -12.10 8.57
C SER A 243 -2.65 -13.14 7.54
N LYS A 244 -1.98 -13.15 6.39
CA LYS A 244 -2.16 -14.16 5.32
C LYS A 244 -1.69 -15.55 5.75
N CYS A 245 -0.81 -15.61 6.73
CA CYS A 245 -0.27 -16.82 7.29
C CYS A 245 -1.18 -17.37 8.39
N VAL A 246 -1.43 -18.69 8.39
CA VAL A 246 -1.97 -19.35 9.58
C VAL A 246 -0.85 -19.35 10.63
N ILE A 247 -0.95 -18.44 11.58
CA ILE A 247 -0.11 -18.43 12.77
C ILE A 247 -0.88 -19.25 13.79
N SER A 248 -0.35 -20.39 14.25
CA SER A 248 -1.02 -21.22 15.26
C SER A 248 -0.98 -20.61 16.67
N ASP A 249 -0.06 -19.68 16.91
CA ASP A 249 0.13 -19.01 18.20
C ASP A 249 -0.55 -17.62 18.25
N GLU A 250 -1.58 -17.48 19.09
CA GLU A 250 -2.33 -16.24 19.32
C GLU A 250 -1.47 -15.06 19.82
N ASN A 251 -0.47 -15.33 20.66
CA ASN A 251 0.43 -14.27 21.14
C ASN A 251 1.25 -13.70 19.99
N ARG A 252 1.59 -14.53 18.99
CA ARG A 252 2.27 -14.11 17.77
C ARG A 252 1.33 -13.38 16.81
N LYS A 253 0.03 -13.75 16.75
CA LYS A 253 -0.98 -12.99 15.98
C LYS A 253 -1.18 -11.57 16.53
N THR A 254 -1.30 -11.44 17.84
CA THR A 254 -1.50 -10.13 18.49
C THR A 254 -0.22 -9.29 18.44
N GLY A 255 0.94 -9.91 18.64
CA GLY A 255 2.24 -9.28 18.46
C GLY A 255 2.49 -8.78 17.03
N PHE A 256 1.98 -9.51 16.01
CA PHE A 256 2.05 -9.08 14.62
C PHE A 256 1.32 -7.75 14.39
N HIS A 257 0.08 -7.63 14.87
CA HIS A 257 -0.68 -6.37 14.77
C HIS A 257 -0.06 -5.25 15.60
N GLY A 258 0.53 -5.59 16.75
CA GLY A 258 1.21 -4.62 17.58
C GLY A 258 2.40 -3.94 16.90
N ILE A 259 3.23 -4.69 16.16
CA ILE A 259 4.33 -4.07 15.38
C ILE A 259 3.76 -3.04 14.41
N TYR A 260 2.66 -3.37 13.76
CA TYR A 260 2.03 -2.49 12.80
C TYR A 260 1.49 -1.21 13.45
N CYS A 261 0.77 -1.33 14.57
CA CYS A 261 0.32 -0.17 15.34
C CYS A 261 1.50 0.70 15.77
N LYS A 262 2.62 0.10 16.19
CA LYS A 262 3.85 0.83 16.52
C LYS A 262 4.41 1.59 15.31
N LEU A 263 4.50 0.95 14.14
CA LEU A 263 4.97 1.58 12.91
C LEU A 263 4.09 2.78 12.53
N LEU A 264 2.76 2.64 12.64
CA LEU A 264 1.83 3.73 12.42
C LEU A 264 2.03 4.87 13.42
N THR A 265 2.21 4.58 14.71
CA THR A 265 2.47 5.62 15.71
C THR A 265 3.77 6.38 15.42
N ASP A 266 4.85 5.68 15.09
CA ASP A 266 6.12 6.29 14.68
C ASP A 266 5.94 7.16 13.43
N ALA A 267 5.21 6.66 12.43
CA ALA A 267 4.90 7.40 11.22
C ALA A 267 4.08 8.67 11.49
N ARG A 268 3.06 8.61 12.38
CA ARG A 268 2.29 9.79 12.80
C ARG A 268 3.16 10.83 13.51
N ARG A 269 4.08 10.41 14.38
CA ARG A 269 5.02 11.32 15.05
C ARG A 269 5.90 12.07 14.06
N ILE A 270 6.41 11.36 13.05
CA ILE A 270 7.20 11.95 11.96
C ILE A 270 6.33 12.88 11.10
N ALA A 271 5.12 12.45 10.73
CA ALA A 271 4.18 13.24 9.93
C ALA A 271 3.74 14.53 10.64
N LYS A 272 3.52 14.50 11.96
CA LYS A 272 3.21 15.70 12.75
C LYS A 272 4.30 16.77 12.58
N LYS A 273 5.56 16.38 12.74
CA LYS A 273 6.71 17.29 12.55
C LYS A 273 6.81 17.75 11.10
N PHE A 274 6.63 16.85 10.13
CA PHE A 274 6.62 17.23 8.71
C PHE A 274 5.54 18.28 8.42
N ASN A 275 4.31 18.05 8.90
CA ASN A 275 3.18 18.94 8.70
C ASN A 275 3.38 20.31 9.33
N GLU A 276 4.02 20.39 10.50
CA GLU A 276 4.39 21.68 11.11
C GLU A 276 5.27 22.52 10.16
N HIS A 277 6.24 21.90 9.47
CA HIS A 277 7.07 22.59 8.49
C HIS A 277 6.28 22.96 7.24
N ILE A 278 5.43 22.06 6.73
CA ILE A 278 4.55 22.34 5.58
C ILE A 278 3.61 23.51 5.89
N ARG A 279 3.01 23.56 7.08
CA ARG A 279 2.14 24.67 7.49
C ARG A 279 2.89 25.99 7.52
N ARG A 280 4.15 26.01 7.97
CA ARG A 280 5.00 27.23 7.92
C ARG A 280 5.26 27.67 6.48
N ILE A 281 5.55 26.74 5.57
CA ILE A 281 5.75 27.03 4.14
C ILE A 281 4.46 27.56 3.51
N ASN A 282 3.30 27.04 3.93
CA ASN A 282 1.99 27.45 3.42
C ASN A 282 1.49 28.81 3.99
N ILE A 283 2.21 29.44 4.94
CA ILE A 283 1.83 30.76 5.48
C ILE A 283 1.75 31.77 4.33
N GLY A 284 0.68 32.56 4.31
CA GLY A 284 0.42 33.55 3.26
C GLY A 284 -0.27 33.01 2.01
N THR A 285 -0.42 31.68 1.87
CA THR A 285 -1.16 31.08 0.75
C THR A 285 -2.65 30.94 1.09
N SER A 286 -3.46 31.88 0.59
CA SER A 286 -4.92 31.90 0.83
C SER A 286 -5.67 30.84 0.02
N ASN A 287 -5.22 30.50 -1.18
CA ASN A 287 -5.83 29.47 -2.00
C ASN A 287 -5.39 28.06 -1.56
N VAL A 288 -6.32 27.27 -1.01
CA VAL A 288 -6.07 25.89 -0.56
C VAL A 288 -5.52 25.01 -1.68
N SER A 289 -5.96 25.20 -2.93
CA SER A 289 -5.49 24.42 -4.07
C SER A 289 -4.05 24.75 -4.47
N LEU A 290 -3.43 25.77 -3.87
CA LEU A 290 -2.03 26.15 -4.07
C LEU A 290 -1.13 25.80 -2.88
N ARG A 291 -1.69 25.20 -1.82
CA ARG A 291 -0.94 24.76 -0.64
C ARG A 291 -0.27 23.42 -0.89
N ILE A 292 0.92 23.23 -0.31
CA ILE A 292 1.55 21.91 -0.26
C ILE A 292 0.70 21.03 0.68
N PRO A 293 0.24 19.85 0.22
CA PRO A 293 -0.55 18.96 1.08
C PRO A 293 0.21 18.53 2.34
N THR A 294 -0.52 18.42 3.46
CA THR A 294 -0.04 17.71 4.65
C THR A 294 -0.29 16.22 4.55
N VAL A 295 0.21 15.45 5.51
CA VAL A 295 0.10 13.99 5.53
C VAL A 295 -0.52 13.53 6.85
N ASN A 296 -1.57 12.74 6.75
CA ASN A 296 -2.17 12.03 7.87
C ASN A 296 -1.95 10.52 7.70
N PHE A 297 -1.63 9.81 8.79
CA PHE A 297 -1.61 8.35 8.79
C PHE A 297 -2.85 7.83 9.51
N LEU A 298 -3.63 6.97 8.86
CA LEU A 298 -4.89 6.46 9.38
C LEU A 298 -4.75 5.86 10.77
N ASP A 299 -5.74 6.12 11.62
CA ASP A 299 -5.91 5.43 12.90
C ASP A 299 -6.24 3.96 12.69
N ALA A 300 -5.68 3.12 13.56
CA ALA A 300 -5.89 1.68 13.52
C ALA A 300 -6.09 1.14 14.93
N SER A 301 -7.05 0.23 15.07
CA SER A 301 -7.38 -0.47 16.32
C SER A 301 -7.36 -1.97 16.10
N VAL A 302 -7.14 -2.74 17.16
CA VAL A 302 -7.20 -4.21 17.08
C VAL A 302 -8.51 -4.69 17.71
N TYR A 303 -9.35 -5.34 16.92
CA TYR A 303 -10.59 -5.95 17.39
C TYR A 303 -10.31 -7.40 17.72
N THR A 304 -10.52 -7.77 18.98
CA THR A 304 -10.34 -9.14 19.48
C THR A 304 -11.67 -9.78 19.81
N PHE A 305 -11.87 -11.02 19.38
CA PHE A 305 -13.12 -11.77 19.58
C PHE A 305 -12.87 -13.28 19.55
N VAL A 306 -13.88 -14.05 19.92
CA VAL A 306 -13.92 -15.50 19.75
C VAL A 306 -14.71 -15.80 18.46
N ASP A 307 -14.10 -16.52 17.54
CA ASP A 307 -14.68 -16.83 16.23
C ASP A 307 -15.35 -18.21 16.27
N ASP A 308 -16.64 -18.19 16.62
CA ASP A 308 -17.44 -19.41 16.75
C ASP A 308 -17.58 -20.16 15.41
N GLU A 309 -17.57 -19.45 14.28
CA GLU A 309 -17.65 -20.06 12.96
C GLU A 309 -16.39 -20.83 12.57
N ARG A 310 -15.27 -20.55 13.26
CA ARG A 310 -13.99 -21.24 13.10
C ARG A 310 -13.63 -22.06 14.33
N GLY A 311 -14.64 -22.62 15.00
CA GLY A 311 -14.43 -23.54 16.12
C GLY A 311 -14.07 -22.86 17.43
N GLY A 312 -14.43 -21.58 17.61
CA GLY A 312 -14.24 -20.84 18.85
C GLY A 312 -12.80 -20.38 19.08
N GLU A 313 -12.00 -20.21 18.02
CA GLU A 313 -10.65 -19.66 18.14
C GLU A 313 -10.68 -18.17 18.46
N ARG A 314 -9.77 -17.70 19.33
CA ARG A 314 -9.56 -16.27 19.49
C ARG A 314 -8.98 -15.68 18.20
N ARG A 315 -9.45 -14.50 17.79
CA ARG A 315 -8.95 -13.78 16.61
C ARG A 315 -8.69 -12.32 16.96
N GLY A 316 -7.72 -11.75 16.25
CA GLY A 316 -7.43 -10.32 16.24
C GLY A 316 -7.47 -9.76 14.82
N LEU A 317 -8.27 -8.72 14.60
CA LEU A 317 -8.35 -7.99 13.34
C LEU A 317 -7.80 -6.58 13.54
N LEU A 318 -6.85 -6.18 12.71
CA LEU A 318 -6.41 -4.80 12.65
C LEU A 318 -7.38 -4.03 11.75
N VAL A 319 -8.11 -3.07 12.32
CA VAL A 319 -9.17 -2.33 11.63
C VAL A 319 -8.77 -0.86 11.48
N GLU A 320 -9.03 -0.30 10.29
CA GLU A 320 -8.79 1.10 9.94
C GLU A 320 -9.89 1.62 8.99
N PRO A 321 -10.05 2.95 8.85
CA PRO A 321 -10.99 3.55 7.88
C PRO A 321 -10.79 3.03 6.44
N PHE A 322 -11.89 2.84 5.72
CA PHE A 322 -11.83 2.47 4.31
C PHE A 322 -11.45 3.67 3.43
N LEU A 323 -10.48 3.48 2.53
CA LEU A 323 -10.10 4.46 1.52
C LEU A 323 -10.73 4.08 0.17
N SER A 324 -11.55 4.97 -0.39
CA SER A 324 -12.21 4.78 -1.69
C SER A 324 -11.26 4.91 -2.89
N SER A 325 -10.14 5.61 -2.69
CA SER A 325 -9.08 5.78 -3.68
C SER A 325 -7.75 5.34 -3.10
N TRP A 326 -6.89 4.77 -3.95
CA TRP A 326 -5.63 4.18 -3.52
C TRP A 326 -4.52 4.44 -4.51
N ASP A 327 -3.39 4.88 -3.98
CA ASP A 327 -2.14 5.08 -4.70
C ASP A 327 -0.96 4.60 -3.86
N LYS A 328 0.16 4.34 -4.53
CA LYS A 328 1.44 4.00 -3.90
C LYS A 328 2.53 4.85 -4.52
N TRP A 329 3.25 5.61 -3.69
CA TRP A 329 4.23 6.59 -4.16
C TRP A 329 5.66 6.08 -4.08
N ASN A 330 5.97 5.21 -3.13
CA ASN A 330 7.23 4.48 -3.09
C ASN A 330 7.04 3.10 -2.43
N ASN A 331 8.07 2.28 -2.46
CA ASN A 331 8.09 1.01 -1.75
C ASN A 331 9.33 0.89 -0.85
N ASN A 332 9.45 -0.24 -0.15
CA ASN A 332 10.59 -0.52 0.72
C ASN A 332 11.84 -1.10 0.03
N ASP A 333 11.86 -1.13 -1.30
CA ASP A 333 12.96 -1.68 -2.12
C ASP A 333 13.45 -0.64 -3.19
N GLY A 334 13.13 0.64 -3.00
CA GLY A 334 13.64 1.75 -3.81
C GLY A 334 12.84 2.09 -5.08
N TRP A 335 11.66 1.50 -5.29
CA TRP A 335 10.74 1.95 -6.35
C TRP A 335 10.09 3.29 -5.97
N VAL A 336 9.95 4.19 -6.95
CA VAL A 336 9.34 5.52 -6.81
C VAL A 336 8.36 5.72 -7.97
N LYS A 337 7.14 6.17 -7.67
CA LYS A 337 6.11 6.49 -8.67
C LYS A 337 6.60 7.59 -9.62
N GLY A 338 6.30 7.44 -10.92
CA GLY A 338 6.69 8.42 -11.95
C GLY A 338 8.15 8.37 -12.40
N VAL A 339 9.05 7.65 -11.70
CA VAL A 339 10.40 7.40 -12.19
C VAL A 339 10.32 6.23 -13.19
N GLU A 340 10.34 6.54 -14.49
CA GLU A 340 10.39 5.52 -15.53
C GLU A 340 11.54 4.54 -15.25
N MET A 341 11.20 3.24 -15.18
CA MET A 341 12.17 2.14 -15.09
C MET A 341 13.29 2.28 -16.13
N GLY A 342 13.04 2.93 -17.28
CA GLY A 342 14.04 3.20 -18.32
C GLY A 342 15.26 4.01 -17.86
N VAL A 343 15.16 4.85 -16.82
CA VAL A 343 16.32 5.60 -16.28
C VAL A 343 17.11 4.74 -15.30
N ALA A 344 16.41 3.95 -14.47
CA ALA A 344 17.03 3.00 -13.55
C ALA A 344 17.71 1.83 -14.29
N LEU A 345 17.08 1.29 -15.34
CA LEU A 345 17.67 0.28 -16.22
C LEU A 345 18.86 0.85 -17.00
N ARG A 346 18.77 2.08 -17.52
CA ARG A 346 19.89 2.71 -18.22
C ARG A 346 21.09 2.94 -17.30
N ARG A 347 20.91 3.40 -16.07
CA ARG A 347 22.02 3.51 -15.09
C ARG A 347 22.61 2.16 -14.71
N ARG A 348 21.80 1.10 -14.67
CA ARG A 348 22.25 -0.25 -14.30
C ARG A 348 22.93 -0.99 -15.46
N MET A 349 22.55 -0.71 -16.70
CA MET A 349 23.14 -1.32 -17.90
C MET A 349 24.33 -0.55 -18.47
N PHE A 350 24.41 0.79 -18.29
CA PHE A 350 25.43 1.61 -18.96
C PHE A 350 26.41 2.31 -18.01
N GLY A 351 26.27 2.12 -16.68
CA GLY A 351 27.15 2.74 -15.69
C GLY A 351 27.14 4.29 -15.74
N PRO A 352 27.89 4.95 -14.85
CA PRO A 352 28.08 6.41 -14.90
C PRO A 352 29.00 6.86 -16.04
N GLU A 353 29.75 5.96 -16.68
CA GLU A 353 30.80 6.29 -17.67
C GLU A 353 30.34 6.28 -19.14
N GLY A 354 29.12 5.83 -19.44
CA GLY A 354 28.62 5.71 -20.82
C GLY A 354 28.27 7.02 -21.55
N ARG A 355 28.74 8.19 -21.08
CA ARG A 355 28.39 9.50 -21.67
C ARG A 355 29.42 10.07 -22.64
N GLU A 356 30.60 9.47 -22.78
CA GLU A 356 31.59 9.86 -23.78
C GLU A 356 31.73 8.76 -24.83
N GLY A 357 31.12 8.96 -25.99
CA GLY A 357 31.41 8.16 -27.18
C GLY A 357 30.23 7.44 -27.79
N ASN A 358 29.21 8.17 -28.25
CA ASN A 358 28.49 7.78 -29.47
C ASN A 358 27.60 8.92 -30.01
N GLU A 359 28.22 10.02 -30.40
CA GLU A 359 27.63 10.97 -31.35
C GLU A 359 28.49 11.02 -32.62
N LYS A 360 28.65 9.89 -33.32
CA LYS A 360 29.03 9.92 -34.73
C LYS A 360 28.27 8.83 -35.51
N LYS A 361 27.53 9.32 -36.52
CA LYS A 361 26.90 8.63 -37.66
C LYS A 361 25.47 8.11 -37.47
N ALA A 362 24.52 8.95 -37.87
CA ALA A 362 23.51 8.56 -38.85
C ALA A 362 23.14 9.79 -39.70
N GLN A 363 23.80 9.93 -40.85
CA GLN A 363 23.38 10.81 -41.93
C GLN A 363 22.25 10.11 -42.70
N GLY A 364 21.09 10.75 -42.80
CA GLY A 364 19.98 10.34 -43.66
C GLY A 364 19.05 11.52 -43.89
N ARG A 365 19.20 12.18 -45.04
CA ARG A 365 18.52 13.42 -45.45
C ARG A 365 17.01 13.26 -45.56
N PHE A 366 16.25 14.27 -45.11
CA PHE A 366 15.14 14.85 -45.85
C PHE A 366 14.99 16.33 -45.43
N LYS A 367 15.06 17.26 -46.40
CA LYS A 367 14.73 18.69 -46.26
C LYS A 367 13.43 18.95 -47.03
N PRO A 368 12.63 19.95 -46.62
CA PRO A 368 12.59 21.15 -47.47
C PRO A 368 12.65 22.51 -46.72
N ASN A 369 13.37 23.41 -47.39
CA ASN A 369 13.57 24.87 -47.33
C ASN A 369 12.49 25.75 -46.64
N LEU A 370 12.83 26.59 -45.63
CA LEU A 370 13.32 28.02 -45.62
C LEU A 370 12.17 29.08 -45.64
N PRO A 371 12.38 30.38 -45.29
CA PRO A 371 13.53 31.08 -44.64
C PRO A 371 13.21 32.20 -43.58
N PHE A 372 14.30 32.81 -43.07
CA PHE A 372 14.49 34.11 -42.36
C PHE A 372 14.29 34.14 -40.82
N GLY A 373 15.13 34.77 -39.98
CA GLY A 373 16.33 35.59 -40.18
C GLY A 373 16.98 35.97 -38.83
N CYS A 374 18.23 36.47 -38.89
CA CYS A 374 19.22 36.70 -37.83
C CYS A 374 18.82 37.56 -36.61
N SER A 375 19.45 37.33 -35.44
CA SER A 375 20.50 38.21 -34.88
C SER A 375 20.86 37.86 -33.43
N GLU A 376 22.15 37.73 -33.17
CA GLU A 376 22.80 37.74 -31.86
C GLU A 376 22.66 39.09 -31.15
N LYS A 377 22.68 39.07 -29.81
CA LYS A 377 23.41 39.98 -28.90
C LYS A 377 23.10 39.61 -27.44
N GLY A 378 24.12 39.22 -26.67
CA GLY A 378 24.13 39.44 -25.20
C GLY A 378 24.72 40.82 -24.88
N PRO A 379 25.09 41.12 -23.62
CA PRO A 379 24.67 40.55 -22.34
C PRO A 379 24.11 41.64 -21.39
N GLY A 380 23.38 41.23 -20.34
CA GLY A 380 22.93 42.15 -19.28
C GLY A 380 22.84 41.40 -17.95
N GLY A 381 23.86 41.56 -17.12
CA GLY A 381 23.89 41.02 -15.76
C GLY A 381 22.96 41.79 -14.83
N ILE A 382 22.27 41.05 -13.97
CA ILE A 382 21.60 41.60 -12.79
C ILE A 382 22.05 40.76 -11.60
N VAL A 383 22.72 41.45 -10.67
CA VAL A 383 23.07 40.96 -9.33
C VAL A 383 21.79 40.93 -8.51
N VAL A 384 21.43 39.78 -7.94
CA VAL A 384 20.40 39.68 -6.91
C VAL A 384 21.02 39.01 -5.70
N SER A 385 21.03 39.74 -4.58
CA SER A 385 21.47 39.28 -3.27
C SER A 385 20.52 38.20 -2.76
N SER A 386 21.04 37.00 -2.54
CA SER A 386 20.34 35.93 -1.83
C SER A 386 20.54 36.13 -0.33
N SER A 387 19.53 36.65 0.37
CA SER A 387 19.42 36.49 1.81
C SER A 387 19.00 35.05 2.10
N GLU A 388 19.95 34.22 2.53
CA GLU A 388 19.69 32.87 3.03
C GLU A 388 18.94 32.97 4.37
N MET A 389 17.61 32.87 4.34
CA MET A 389 16.85 32.46 5.53
C MET A 389 16.93 30.94 5.65
N GLY A 390 18.02 30.45 6.24
CA GLY A 390 18.13 29.06 6.63
C GLY A 390 17.13 28.76 7.74
N MET A 391 16.08 27.99 7.45
CA MET A 391 15.24 27.40 8.48
C MET A 391 16.05 26.29 9.18
N GLN A 392 16.43 26.54 10.44
CA GLN A 392 17.10 25.56 11.27
C GLN A 392 16.06 24.52 11.72
N LEU A 393 16.31 23.24 11.41
CA LEU A 393 15.47 22.12 11.79
C LEU A 393 15.95 21.55 13.12
N ASP A 394 15.10 21.56 14.14
CA ASP A 394 15.44 20.98 15.44
C ASP A 394 15.32 19.44 15.39
N PRO A 395 16.34 18.70 15.87
CA PRO A 395 16.29 17.24 15.94
C PRO A 395 15.22 16.75 16.93
N ILE A 396 14.71 15.52 16.73
CA ILE A 396 13.81 14.89 17.70
C ILE A 396 14.61 14.53 18.96
N VAL A 397 14.36 15.24 20.06
CA VAL A 397 14.66 14.74 21.40
C VAL A 397 13.45 13.90 21.82
N GLU A 398 13.70 12.65 22.26
CA GLU A 398 12.69 11.86 22.95
C GLU A 398 12.47 12.52 24.32
N GLU A 399 11.42 13.33 24.44
CA GLU A 399 10.98 13.85 25.74
C GLU A 399 10.33 12.69 26.50
N GLU A 400 10.93 12.30 27.62
CA GLU A 400 10.25 11.49 28.63
C GLU A 400 9.13 12.38 29.20
N GLU A 401 7.87 12.02 28.96
CA GLU A 401 6.71 12.72 29.51
C GLU A 401 6.76 12.64 31.05
N GLY A 402 7.32 13.68 31.66
CA GLY A 402 7.13 14.03 33.07
C GLY A 402 5.80 14.76 33.20
N GLY A 403 4.78 14.08 33.74
CA GLY A 403 3.49 14.69 34.06
C GLY A 403 3.64 15.66 35.23
N GLY A 404 3.35 16.93 35.00
CA GLY A 404 2.99 17.87 36.05
C GLY A 404 1.53 17.65 36.42
N GLU A 405 1.27 17.30 37.68
CA GLU A 405 -0.05 17.33 38.28
C GLU A 405 -0.46 18.80 38.48
N GLU A 406 -1.53 19.24 37.82
CA GLU A 406 -2.29 20.42 38.24
C GLU A 406 -3.73 19.97 38.53
N SER A 407 -4.00 19.81 39.82
CA SER A 407 -5.32 19.68 40.41
C SER A 407 -5.88 21.06 40.68
N GLU A 408 -7.02 21.42 40.10
CA GLU A 408 -7.91 22.42 40.70
C GLU A 408 -9.36 21.94 40.60
N ASP A 409 -9.90 21.66 41.78
CA ASP A 409 -11.33 21.59 42.07
C ASP A 409 -11.96 22.98 41.86
N GLU A 410 -13.07 23.06 41.15
CA GLU A 410 -14.09 24.06 41.48
C GLU A 410 -15.49 23.58 41.08
N GLN A 411 -16.32 23.39 42.11
CA GLN A 411 -17.76 23.17 42.02
C GLN A 411 -18.48 24.48 41.71
N ILE A 412 -19.23 24.56 40.61
CA ILE A 412 -20.41 25.44 40.52
C ILE A 412 -21.52 24.70 39.77
N GLY A 413 -22.69 24.62 40.41
CA GLY A 413 -23.87 23.93 39.89
C GLY A 413 -24.77 24.77 38.98
N ASP A 414 -25.88 24.12 38.65
CA ASP A 414 -27.15 24.61 38.10
C ASP A 414 -27.38 24.60 36.56
N ARG A 415 -28.06 23.52 36.14
CA ARG A 415 -29.41 23.52 35.53
C ARG A 415 -29.64 24.43 34.31
N MET A 416 -29.63 23.82 33.11
CA MET A 416 -30.68 24.06 32.11
C MET A 416 -30.73 22.96 31.04
N GLN A 417 -31.88 22.28 30.95
CA GLN A 417 -32.27 21.43 29.82
C GLN A 417 -32.58 22.30 28.59
N LYS A 418 -32.16 21.86 27.39
CA LYS A 418 -32.97 21.86 26.14
C LYS A 418 -32.19 21.28 24.95
N GLY A 419 -32.61 20.08 24.52
CA GLY A 419 -32.74 19.62 23.12
C GLY A 419 -31.49 19.34 22.27
N PRO A 420 -31.43 18.22 21.52
CA PRO A 420 -30.35 17.94 20.58
C PRO A 420 -30.56 18.69 19.25
N PRO A 421 -29.50 19.13 18.56
CA PRO A 421 -29.64 19.60 17.18
C PRO A 421 -29.79 18.39 16.25
N ARG A 422 -30.95 18.29 15.60
CA ARG A 422 -31.11 17.51 14.37
C ARG A 422 -30.26 18.15 13.28
N SER A 423 -29.34 17.40 12.69
CA SER A 423 -28.72 17.73 11.41
C SER A 423 -29.25 16.76 10.35
N ASP A 424 -30.33 17.19 9.70
CA ASP A 424 -30.75 16.58 8.44
C ASP A 424 -29.80 17.01 7.33
N VAL A 425 -29.47 16.01 6.53
CA VAL A 425 -28.51 15.97 5.43
C VAL A 425 -28.95 16.87 4.28
N PHE A 426 -28.09 17.80 3.88
CA PHE A 426 -28.12 18.41 2.54
C PHE A 426 -26.78 18.08 1.86
N CYS A 427 -26.73 16.94 1.17
CA CYS A 427 -25.62 16.60 0.29
C CYS A 427 -25.97 17.11 -1.12
N SER A 428 -25.43 18.26 -1.49
CA SER A 428 -25.44 18.72 -2.88
C SER A 428 -24.01 19.02 -3.32
N SER A 429 -23.48 18.11 -4.13
CA SER A 429 -22.60 18.34 -5.27
C SER A 429 -21.42 19.31 -5.08
N PHE A 430 -20.24 18.77 -4.79
CA PHE A 430 -18.97 19.39 -5.18
C PHE A 430 -18.03 18.37 -5.84
N ASN A 431 -17.47 18.80 -6.97
CA ASN A 431 -16.73 18.00 -7.94
C ASN A 431 -15.54 17.23 -7.31
N SER A 432 -15.45 15.94 -7.62
CA SER A 432 -14.19 15.21 -7.55
C SER A 432 -13.18 15.93 -8.45
N VAL A 433 -12.07 16.41 -7.89
CA VAL A 433 -10.94 16.88 -8.69
C VAL A 433 -10.39 15.66 -9.42
N SER A 434 -10.70 15.55 -10.70
CA SER A 434 -10.19 14.51 -11.59
C SER A 434 -8.66 14.48 -11.55
N SER A 435 -8.09 13.29 -11.66
CA SER A 435 -6.66 12.94 -11.59
C SER A 435 -5.75 13.53 -12.69
N SER A 436 -6.01 14.75 -13.15
CA SER A 436 -5.04 15.59 -13.85
C SER A 436 -4.07 16.17 -12.83
N SER A 437 -2.75 15.98 -13.00
CA SER A 437 -1.72 16.42 -12.06
C SER A 437 -1.85 17.93 -11.76
N SER A 438 -2.49 18.23 -10.63
CA SER A 438 -2.64 19.58 -10.11
C SER A 438 -1.34 19.96 -9.43
N SER A 439 -0.86 21.13 -9.78
CA SER A 439 0.57 21.37 -9.80
C SER A 439 0.82 22.85 -9.60
N LEU A 440 1.60 23.17 -8.59
CA LEU A 440 1.59 24.46 -7.91
C LEU A 440 2.76 25.31 -8.37
N SER A 441 2.51 26.44 -9.04
CA SER A 441 3.56 27.35 -9.48
C SER A 441 4.03 28.25 -8.33
N LEU A 442 5.27 28.10 -7.87
CA LEU A 442 5.92 29.05 -6.96
C LEU A 442 6.58 30.19 -7.76
N GLU A 443 6.75 31.37 -7.12
CA GLU A 443 7.52 32.47 -7.68
C GLU A 443 8.91 31.97 -8.12
N GLY A 444 9.24 32.17 -9.41
CA GLY A 444 10.43 31.56 -10.05
C GLY A 444 10.15 30.35 -10.94
N GLY A 445 8.88 30.01 -11.21
CA GLY A 445 8.48 29.07 -12.26
C GLY A 445 8.72 27.59 -11.95
N ARG A 446 9.01 27.24 -10.68
CA ARG A 446 9.17 25.84 -10.27
C ARG A 446 7.86 25.32 -9.67
N LYS A 447 7.38 24.21 -10.25
CA LYS A 447 6.11 23.58 -9.91
C LYS A 447 6.30 22.55 -8.80
N VAL A 448 5.47 22.58 -7.74
CA VAL A 448 5.36 21.46 -6.78
C VAL A 448 4.26 20.53 -7.26
N GLU A 449 4.59 19.27 -7.49
CA GLU A 449 3.62 18.22 -7.79
C GLU A 449 3.17 17.56 -6.48
N HIS A 450 1.91 17.10 -6.39
CA HIS A 450 1.46 16.40 -5.18
C HIS A 450 2.29 15.13 -4.90
N ASP A 451 2.70 14.41 -5.94
CA ASP A 451 3.54 13.20 -5.83
C ASP A 451 4.95 13.49 -5.26
N ASP A 452 5.37 14.76 -5.18
CA ASP A 452 6.62 15.13 -4.51
C ASP A 452 6.54 15.02 -2.98
N VAL A 453 5.36 15.19 -2.40
CA VAL A 453 5.17 15.25 -0.94
C VAL A 453 5.55 13.92 -0.28
N PRO A 454 5.09 12.74 -0.73
CA PRO A 454 5.52 11.48 -0.15
C PRO A 454 7.03 11.26 -0.22
N GLN A 455 7.70 11.59 -1.34
CA GLN A 455 9.15 11.44 -1.44
C GLN A 455 9.90 12.38 -0.49
N ALA A 456 9.39 13.60 -0.34
CA ALA A 456 9.96 14.57 0.60
C ALA A 456 9.74 14.14 2.06
N LEU A 457 8.59 13.55 2.39
CA LEU A 457 8.32 12.97 3.71
C LEU A 457 9.31 11.83 4.02
N SER A 458 9.54 10.92 3.08
CA SER A 458 10.55 9.86 3.24
C SER A 458 11.93 10.46 3.50
N HIS A 459 12.38 11.42 2.70
CA HIS A 459 13.68 12.09 2.92
C HIS A 459 13.74 12.83 4.27
N PHE A 460 12.69 13.58 4.61
CA PHE A 460 12.56 14.32 5.86
C PHE A 460 12.66 13.38 7.07
N SER A 461 12.00 12.22 7.02
CA SER A 461 12.01 11.26 8.12
C SER A 461 13.42 10.81 8.51
N HIS A 462 14.28 10.52 7.53
CA HIS A 462 15.65 10.10 7.76
C HIS A 462 16.53 11.24 8.30
N PHE A 463 16.25 12.47 7.87
CA PHE A 463 16.96 13.65 8.36
C PHE A 463 16.56 14.01 9.79
N VAL A 464 15.26 14.14 10.07
CA VAL A 464 14.77 14.61 11.37
C VAL A 464 15.07 13.61 12.50
N THR A 465 15.17 12.32 12.17
CA THR A 465 15.51 11.25 13.12
C THR A 465 17.01 11.00 13.26
N ALA A 466 17.87 11.85 12.66
CA ALA A 466 19.31 11.64 12.61
C ALA A 466 19.98 11.50 13.97
N ASN A 467 19.45 12.18 14.98
CA ASN A 467 19.99 12.27 16.34
C ASN A 467 19.19 11.44 17.36
N ASN A 468 18.24 10.61 16.91
CA ASN A 468 17.47 9.77 17.81
C ASN A 468 18.37 8.70 18.42
N ARG A 469 18.19 8.40 19.71
CA ARG A 469 18.89 7.30 20.40
C ARG A 469 18.64 5.96 19.73
N THR A 470 17.47 5.81 19.10
CA THR A 470 17.02 4.62 18.36
C THR A 470 17.55 4.56 16.91
N GLY A 471 18.43 5.48 16.52
CA GLY A 471 19.03 5.55 15.20
C GLY A 471 18.17 6.25 14.15
N ARG A 472 18.75 6.47 12.96
CA ARG A 472 18.04 7.09 11.84
C ARG A 472 16.94 6.16 11.33
N LYS A 473 15.74 6.70 11.16
CA LYS A 473 14.57 5.99 10.65
C LYS A 473 14.18 6.59 9.30
N LEU A 474 14.07 5.74 8.28
CA LEU A 474 13.56 6.11 6.96
C LEU A 474 12.15 5.53 6.80
N LEU A 475 11.16 6.41 6.75
CA LEU A 475 9.75 6.11 6.50
C LEU A 475 9.52 5.94 4.99
N ILE A 476 9.03 4.77 4.57
CA ILE A 476 8.81 4.37 3.18
C ILE A 476 7.55 3.52 3.06
N ASP A 477 7.31 2.95 1.87
CA ASP A 477 6.07 2.24 1.54
C ASP A 477 4.85 3.16 1.67
N LEU A 478 5.02 4.44 1.31
CA LEU A 478 3.97 5.44 1.40
C LEU A 478 2.89 5.13 0.37
N GLN A 479 1.71 4.81 0.88
CA GLN A 479 0.53 4.38 0.13
C GLN A 479 -0.74 4.78 0.87
N GLY A 480 -1.84 4.95 0.14
CA GLY A 480 -3.11 5.43 0.68
C GLY A 480 -3.86 6.30 -0.32
N ALA A 481 -4.69 7.22 0.16
CA ALA A 481 -5.51 8.08 -0.68
C ALA A 481 -4.71 9.33 -1.14
N PRO A 482 -4.89 9.76 -2.40
CA PRO A 482 -4.40 11.05 -2.88
C PRO A 482 -4.96 12.20 -2.03
N PRO A 483 -4.35 13.40 -2.09
CA PRO A 483 -4.69 14.45 -1.15
C PRO A 483 -6.10 14.99 -1.42
N THR A 484 -6.90 15.11 -0.37
CA THR A 484 -8.25 15.67 -0.40
C THR A 484 -8.33 16.89 0.49
N VAL A 485 -9.29 17.78 0.22
CA VAL A 485 -9.54 18.93 1.09
C VAL A 485 -10.33 18.44 2.30
N LYS A 486 -9.73 18.55 3.48
CA LYS A 486 -10.37 18.29 4.76
C LYS A 486 -10.86 19.59 5.34
N GLU A 487 -12.15 19.73 5.56
CA GLU A 487 -12.72 20.92 6.20
C GLU A 487 -12.20 21.06 7.64
N ASN A 488 -11.89 22.29 8.02
CA ASN A 488 -11.55 22.66 9.39
C ASN A 488 -12.05 24.09 9.64
N GLU A 489 -12.04 24.52 10.90
CA GLU A 489 -12.43 25.88 11.31
C GLU A 489 -11.66 27.00 10.58
N LYS A 490 -10.54 26.67 9.93
CA LYS A 490 -9.62 27.58 9.25
C LYS A 490 -9.73 27.55 7.72
N GLY A 491 -10.81 27.02 7.16
CA GLY A 491 -11.10 27.09 5.73
C GLY A 491 -10.52 25.95 4.88
N GLY A 492 -10.25 24.80 5.50
CA GLY A 492 -9.86 23.57 4.84
C GLY A 492 -8.35 23.38 4.67
N GLU A 493 -7.91 22.13 4.72
CA GLU A 493 -6.51 21.70 4.60
C GLU A 493 -6.41 20.55 3.59
N LEU A 494 -5.54 20.70 2.60
CA LEU A 494 -5.25 19.64 1.64
C LEU A 494 -4.36 18.60 2.31
N SER A 495 -4.80 17.34 2.38
CA SER A 495 -4.10 16.31 3.17
C SER A 495 -4.19 14.92 2.53
N PHE A 496 -3.07 14.19 2.54
CA PHE A 496 -3.03 12.76 2.22
C PHE A 496 -3.56 11.93 3.39
N ASP A 497 -4.26 10.83 3.09
CA ASP A 497 -4.55 9.78 4.06
C ASP A 497 -3.76 8.52 3.73
N LEU A 498 -2.66 8.33 4.45
CA LEU A 498 -1.72 7.24 4.26
C LEU A 498 -1.98 6.11 5.25
N THR A 499 -1.63 4.90 4.83
CA THR A 499 -1.69 3.71 5.67
C THR A 499 -0.55 2.78 5.30
N ASP A 500 -0.38 1.74 6.09
CA ASP A 500 0.58 0.68 5.90
C ASP A 500 2.03 1.11 5.65
N PRO A 501 2.60 2.03 6.47
CA PRO A 501 3.98 2.44 6.28
C PRO A 501 4.97 1.30 6.61
N ALA A 502 6.15 1.40 6.02
CA ALA A 502 7.33 0.67 6.45
C ALA A 502 8.37 1.65 7.00
N ILE A 503 9.16 1.20 7.98
CA ILE A 503 10.29 1.97 8.49
C ILE A 503 11.56 1.12 8.34
N CYS A 504 12.55 1.67 7.63
CA CYS A 504 13.90 1.12 7.62
C CYS A 504 14.76 1.81 8.68
N CYS A 505 15.44 1.02 9.50
CA CYS A 505 16.39 1.52 10.49
C CYS A 505 17.60 0.58 10.53
N ALA A 506 18.80 1.17 10.46
CA ALA A 506 20.05 0.40 10.47
C ALA A 506 20.34 -0.27 11.82
N ASP A 507 19.73 0.21 12.91
CA ASP A 507 19.85 -0.42 14.23
C ASP A 507 19.10 -1.76 14.26
N PRO A 508 19.81 -2.90 14.38
CA PRO A 508 19.19 -4.22 14.41
C PRO A 508 18.38 -4.47 15.69
N GLN A 509 18.55 -3.66 16.74
CA GLN A 509 17.74 -3.76 17.96
C GLN A 509 16.31 -3.26 17.75
N GLN A 510 16.07 -2.47 16.70
CA GLN A 510 14.75 -1.94 16.38
C GLN A 510 13.85 -3.03 15.78
N LYS A 511 12.86 -3.46 16.56
CA LYS A 511 11.82 -4.41 16.15
C LYS A 511 10.75 -3.72 15.33
N LEU A 512 11.00 -3.58 14.02
CA LEU A 512 10.13 -2.87 13.06
C LEU A 512 9.44 -3.80 12.04
N GLY A 513 9.44 -5.11 12.30
CA GLY A 513 8.83 -6.11 11.41
C GLY A 513 9.68 -6.43 10.18
N CYS A 514 9.16 -7.29 9.30
CA CYS A 514 9.94 -7.85 8.19
C CYS A 514 10.08 -6.92 6.96
N THR A 515 9.36 -5.79 6.99
CA THR A 515 9.49 -4.69 6.02
C THR A 515 10.70 -3.80 6.31
N ASN A 516 11.27 -3.85 7.51
CA ASN A 516 12.54 -3.20 7.83
C ASN A 516 13.69 -3.90 7.07
N LYS A 517 14.24 -3.22 6.06
CA LYS A 517 15.40 -3.68 5.28
C LYS A 517 16.72 -3.10 5.77
N GLY A 518 16.73 -2.47 6.94
CA GLY A 518 17.89 -1.84 7.54
C GLY A 518 18.57 -0.85 6.59
N GLN A 519 19.90 -0.84 6.61
CA GLN A 519 20.69 0.02 5.73
C GLN A 519 20.43 -0.27 4.25
N THR A 520 20.15 -1.53 3.87
CA THR A 520 19.89 -1.88 2.46
C THR A 520 18.65 -1.16 1.92
N GLY A 521 17.59 -1.04 2.72
CA GLY A 521 16.39 -0.29 2.34
C GLY A 521 16.65 1.22 2.24
N ILE A 522 17.45 1.75 3.17
CA ILE A 522 17.86 3.16 3.16
C ILE A 522 18.64 3.48 1.87
N ASP A 523 19.64 2.66 1.56
CA ASP A 523 20.44 2.80 0.35
C ASP A 523 19.59 2.66 -0.92
N ALA A 524 18.64 1.72 -0.93
CA ALA A 524 17.75 1.51 -2.07
C ALA A 524 16.88 2.74 -2.36
N PHE A 525 16.32 3.36 -1.32
CA PHE A 525 15.58 4.62 -1.45
C PHE A 525 16.49 5.74 -1.95
N PHE A 526 17.61 6.00 -1.28
CA PHE A 526 18.49 7.11 -1.68
C PHE A 526 19.14 6.88 -3.05
N LYS A 527 19.26 5.65 -3.54
CA LYS A 527 19.75 5.37 -4.90
C LYS A 527 18.82 5.96 -5.97
N THR A 528 17.51 5.86 -5.78
CA THR A 528 16.49 6.31 -6.74
C THR A 528 15.92 7.69 -6.42
N HIS A 529 16.02 8.13 -5.16
CA HIS A 529 15.56 9.44 -4.73
C HIS A 529 16.25 10.58 -5.48
N GLN A 530 15.44 11.54 -5.92
CA GLN A 530 15.87 12.80 -6.49
C GLN A 530 15.24 13.92 -5.66
N ARG A 531 16.08 14.83 -5.16
CA ARG A 531 15.62 15.93 -4.31
C ARG A 531 14.67 16.84 -5.11
N ASN A 532 13.39 16.79 -4.77
CA ASN A 532 12.34 17.58 -5.40
C ASN A 532 12.18 18.96 -4.76
N GLN A 533 11.19 19.73 -5.23
CA GLN A 533 11.00 21.11 -4.78
C GLN A 533 10.58 21.18 -3.31
N VAL A 534 9.75 20.25 -2.83
CA VAL A 534 9.35 20.18 -1.41
C VAL A 534 10.57 19.91 -0.52
N CYS A 535 11.47 18.99 -0.92
CA CYS A 535 12.72 18.76 -0.19
C CYS A 535 13.59 20.02 -0.07
N LYS A 536 13.65 20.85 -1.13
CA LYS A 536 14.44 22.09 -1.13
C LYS A 536 13.82 23.14 -0.21
N LEU A 537 12.50 23.28 -0.22
CA LEU A 537 11.77 24.20 0.67
C LEU A 537 11.94 23.81 2.14
N LEU A 538 12.03 22.51 2.41
CA LEU A 538 12.31 21.97 3.74
C LEU A 538 13.80 22.06 4.14
N GLY A 539 14.68 22.61 3.30
CA GLY A 539 16.11 22.70 3.60
C GLY A 539 16.83 21.36 3.70
N LEU A 540 16.29 20.29 3.11
CA LEU A 540 16.87 18.95 3.23
C LEU A 540 18.20 18.84 2.46
N PRO A 541 19.21 18.18 3.04
CA PRO A 541 20.54 18.07 2.44
C PRO A 541 20.53 17.33 1.11
N GLY A 542 21.65 17.42 0.38
CA GLY A 542 21.94 16.50 -0.73
C GLY A 542 22.14 15.07 -0.24
N LYS A 543 22.35 14.13 -1.18
CA LYS A 543 22.75 12.77 -0.84
C LYS A 543 24.06 12.74 -0.08
#